data_AF-A0A226EJV3-F1
#
_entry.id   AF-A0A226EJV3-F1
#
_cell.length_a   1.000
_cell.length_b   1.000
_cell.length_c   1.000
_cell.angle_alpha   90.00
_cell.angle_beta   90.00
_cell.angle_gamma   90.00
#
_symmetry.space_group_name_H-M   'P 1'
#
loop_
_entity.id
_entity.type
_entity.pdbx_description
1 polymer ?
#
loop_
_entity_poly.entity_id
_entity_poly.type
_entity_poly.pdbx_seq_one_letter_code
_entity_poly.pdbx_strand_id
1 'polypeptide(L)'
;MLFEFLAICVITASIILLLKPKVNKSLPPGPPKWPLIGNIVEMALADSKYPHLAMVKLAAKYGDLMSVKVGVHDACVITSYEAYKEICTKEPAQGRYIFPFVTDRAFHKVLGIIWSNGESWRDLRKYTVKNLREFGFGKVKSMQVMIQEEVGDMMDFLKDTSRENRGIMEMNPHDYAGSVVNILWSMVAGYKFPIGDKTIHAILEHGNRISEVTSQGNIYNAFPELRKWFPKLTNWDKHMESHTEYQQFVKGMIEKAKLERSSRPDPDAQNFIEVFLDEIDKNAGNQNSYFTEEQLIVVLQDLFLAGSETTGTAITWAVLFIVLNPSVQIKLRDEVNRVFSSGEPITIAELKKLTYMKATLYEIFRMGDIAAVPPPRMAMEDIPYKEYIIPKGNLLLVSMHNILNDPEYWKDPETFRPERFLDESGTKVVNTERVATIFGIGKRVCMGEGLVWDAMMMYLSEILRNFKLDVIPGQEPSAKDPIATGTLNPQNVSNGVFIDIQDGLFVVNATMENDTLHVSIVAETIGYVAFGPSPEGMMTGSDVIIAGYDPITQTSYIGDHFFNFRPPPIVDTIQNVRLLWASENGTHTSVSFTRPLDTGDTLQDLPIQVESNTILYMGYGVRRCTWISQQ
;
A
#
# COMPACT_ATOMS: atom_id res chain seq x y z
N MET A 1 17.79 -48.92 -15.59
CA MET A 1 16.82 -47.88 -15.17
C MET A 1 16.34 -48.01 -13.72
N LEU A 2 15.51 -49.00 -13.32
CA LEU A 2 15.01 -49.07 -11.93
C LEU A 2 16.12 -49.27 -10.89
N PHE A 3 17.11 -50.11 -11.20
CA PHE A 3 18.23 -50.42 -10.32
C PHE A 3 19.21 -49.24 -10.17
N GLU A 4 19.44 -48.49 -11.25
CA GLU A 4 20.26 -47.27 -11.25
C GLU A 4 19.58 -46.16 -10.46
N PHE A 5 18.25 -46.01 -10.61
CA PHE A 5 17.46 -45.08 -9.81
C PHE A 5 17.51 -45.44 -8.33
N LEU A 6 17.37 -46.72 -7.97
CA LEU A 6 17.46 -47.19 -6.59
C LEU A 6 18.87 -46.94 -6.01
N ALA A 7 19.92 -47.20 -6.79
CA ALA A 7 21.30 -46.96 -6.40
C ALA A 7 21.58 -45.47 -6.17
N ILE A 8 21.08 -44.58 -7.04
CA ILE A 8 21.17 -43.13 -6.84
C ILE A 8 20.43 -42.71 -5.58
N CYS A 9 19.22 -43.22 -5.33
CA CYS A 9 18.46 -42.92 -4.11
C CYS A 9 19.19 -43.39 -2.84
N VAL A 10 19.79 -44.59 -2.85
CA VAL A 10 20.56 -45.14 -1.71
C VAL A 10 21.86 -44.37 -1.49
N ILE A 11 22.59 -44.00 -2.54
CA ILE A 11 23.80 -43.17 -2.44
C ILE A 11 23.44 -41.79 -1.90
N THR A 12 22.37 -41.18 -2.41
CA THR A 12 21.90 -39.87 -1.95
C THR A 12 21.46 -39.94 -0.48
N ALA A 13 20.69 -40.96 -0.09
CA ALA A 13 20.31 -41.18 1.31
C ALA A 13 21.51 -41.44 2.22
N SER A 14 22.51 -42.19 1.75
CA SER A 14 23.74 -42.46 2.48
C SER A 14 24.60 -41.21 2.65
N ILE A 15 24.71 -40.37 1.61
CA ILE A 15 25.35 -39.06 1.66
C ILE A 15 24.60 -38.14 2.63
N ILE A 16 23.26 -38.11 2.60
CA ILE A 16 22.44 -37.33 3.55
C ILE A 16 22.67 -37.79 5.00
N LEU A 17 22.76 -39.10 5.25
CA LEU A 17 23.02 -39.67 6.57
C LEU A 17 24.44 -39.36 7.06
N LEU A 18 25.44 -39.39 6.16
CA LEU A 18 26.83 -39.05 6.45
C LEU A 18 27.08 -37.55 6.60
N LEU A 19 26.28 -36.71 5.95
CA LEU A 19 26.31 -35.25 6.04
C LEU A 19 25.45 -34.70 7.18
N LYS A 20 24.88 -35.54 8.06
CA LYS A 20 24.13 -35.06 9.23
C LYS A 20 25.01 -34.09 10.03
N PRO A 21 24.67 -32.80 10.08
CA PRO A 21 25.52 -31.83 10.74
C PRO A 21 25.61 -32.15 12.23
N LYS A 22 26.82 -32.11 12.79
CA LYS A 22 26.99 -32.15 14.25
C LYS A 22 26.21 -30.98 14.84
N VAL A 23 25.34 -31.26 15.82
CA VAL A 23 24.60 -30.23 16.54
C VAL A 23 25.58 -29.37 17.31
N ASN A 24 25.84 -28.15 16.83
CA ASN A 24 26.64 -27.19 17.57
C ASN A 24 25.74 -26.48 18.57
N LYS A 25 25.89 -26.79 19.86
CA LYS A 25 25.09 -26.22 20.95
C LYS A 25 25.27 -24.71 21.11
N SER A 26 26.32 -24.12 20.52
CA SER A 26 26.52 -22.66 20.54
C SER A 26 25.72 -21.92 19.45
N LEU A 27 25.13 -22.62 18.48
CA LEU A 27 24.29 -21.99 17.47
C LEU A 27 22.84 -21.89 17.95
N PRO A 28 22.10 -20.85 17.53
CA PRO A 28 20.67 -20.76 17.79
C PRO A 28 19.93 -22.03 17.34
N PRO A 29 18.87 -22.44 18.05
CA PRO A 29 18.08 -23.61 17.68
C PRO A 29 17.46 -23.45 16.29
N GLY A 30 17.07 -24.53 15.64
CA GLY A 30 16.44 -24.42 14.33
C GLY A 30 16.03 -25.75 13.71
N PRO A 31 15.28 -25.70 12.61
CA PRO A 31 14.85 -26.90 11.90
C PRO A 31 16.05 -27.69 11.33
N PRO A 32 15.95 -29.03 11.27
CA PRO A 32 16.95 -29.86 10.60
C PRO A 32 17.18 -29.37 9.17
N LYS A 33 18.45 -29.24 8.77
CA LYS A 33 18.86 -28.68 7.47
C LYS A 33 19.06 -29.80 6.45
N TRP A 34 18.42 -29.70 5.28
CA TRP A 34 18.73 -30.54 4.13
C TRP A 34 20.08 -30.13 3.51
N PRO A 35 20.91 -31.06 3.02
CA PRO A 35 22.27 -30.73 2.56
C PRO A 35 22.35 -29.68 1.44
N LEU A 36 21.41 -29.68 0.50
CA LEU A 36 21.43 -28.79 -0.68
C LEU A 36 20.47 -27.61 -0.57
N ILE A 37 19.27 -27.86 -0.05
CA ILE A 37 18.18 -26.86 -0.04
C ILE A 37 17.96 -26.21 1.33
N GLY A 38 18.74 -26.62 2.34
CA GLY A 38 18.65 -26.07 3.69
C GLY A 38 17.27 -26.32 4.29
N ASN A 39 16.58 -25.24 4.63
CA ASN A 39 15.28 -25.22 5.29
C ASN A 39 14.14 -24.72 4.40
N ILE A 40 14.35 -24.64 3.08
CA ILE A 40 13.30 -24.21 2.14
C ILE A 40 12.05 -25.10 2.26
N VAL A 41 12.24 -26.42 2.44
CA VAL A 41 11.13 -27.36 2.60
C VAL A 41 10.39 -27.09 3.91
N GLU A 42 11.10 -26.91 5.02
CA GLU A 42 10.46 -26.61 6.30
C GLU A 42 9.73 -25.26 6.27
N MET A 43 10.27 -24.25 5.59
CA MET A 43 9.59 -22.98 5.37
C MET A 43 8.33 -23.16 4.50
N ALA A 44 8.41 -23.89 3.38
CA ALA A 44 7.27 -24.11 2.49
C ALA A 44 6.17 -24.98 3.12
N LEU A 45 6.54 -25.96 3.95
CA LEU A 45 5.60 -26.77 4.73
C LEU A 45 4.92 -25.95 5.84
N ALA A 46 5.64 -24.99 6.42
CA ALA A 46 5.06 -24.06 7.36
C ALA A 46 4.10 -23.11 6.64
N ASP A 47 4.55 -22.44 5.58
CA ASP A 47 3.71 -21.61 4.72
C ASP A 47 4.33 -21.49 3.32
N SER A 48 3.64 -21.98 2.31
CA SER A 48 4.14 -22.01 0.93
C SER A 48 3.98 -20.67 0.20
N LYS A 49 3.10 -19.79 0.70
CA LYS A 49 2.76 -18.51 0.07
C LYS A 49 3.48 -17.35 0.75
N TYR A 50 3.57 -17.36 2.08
CA TYR A 50 4.02 -16.21 2.86
C TYR A 50 5.21 -16.54 3.77
N PRO A 51 6.43 -16.15 3.37
CA PRO A 51 7.66 -16.44 4.15
C PRO A 51 7.65 -15.88 5.57
N HIS A 52 7.03 -14.73 5.81
CA HIS A 52 6.88 -14.16 7.15
C HIS A 52 5.99 -15.04 8.05
N LEU A 53 4.89 -15.61 7.53
CA LEU A 53 4.05 -16.56 8.27
C LEU A 53 4.76 -17.89 8.51
N ALA A 54 5.58 -18.35 7.57
CA ALA A 54 6.45 -19.51 7.78
C ALA A 54 7.42 -19.26 8.95
N MET A 55 8.02 -18.07 9.02
CA MET A 55 8.88 -17.67 10.14
C MET A 55 8.13 -17.69 11.47
N VAL A 56 6.87 -17.21 11.51
CA VAL A 56 6.03 -17.23 12.73
C VAL A 56 5.79 -18.66 13.23
N LYS A 57 5.38 -19.56 12.34
CA LYS A 57 5.11 -20.97 12.69
C LYS A 57 6.37 -21.69 13.19
N LEU A 58 7.53 -21.38 12.61
CA LEU A 58 8.82 -21.91 13.07
C LEU A 58 9.27 -21.27 14.39
N ALA A 59 9.05 -19.97 14.58
CA ALA A 59 9.37 -19.23 15.80
C ALA A 59 8.64 -19.82 17.02
N ALA A 60 7.38 -20.24 16.86
CA ALA A 60 6.62 -20.91 17.92
C ALA A 60 7.29 -22.19 18.44
N LYS A 61 8.18 -22.82 17.65
CA LYS A 61 8.93 -24.03 18.02
C LYS A 61 10.36 -23.75 18.48
N TYR A 62 11.02 -22.76 17.89
CA TYR A 62 12.46 -22.51 18.10
C TYR A 62 12.76 -21.24 18.92
N GLY A 63 11.76 -20.39 19.20
CA GLY A 63 11.87 -19.21 20.06
C GLY A 63 12.30 -17.93 19.35
N ASP A 64 12.81 -16.99 20.15
CA ASP A 64 13.18 -15.60 19.76
C ASP A 64 14.27 -15.49 18.68
N LEU A 65 15.08 -16.54 18.54
CA LEU A 65 16.23 -16.57 17.67
C LEU A 65 16.39 -17.98 17.12
N MET A 66 16.38 -18.12 15.79
CA MET A 66 16.56 -19.43 15.16
C MET A 66 17.58 -19.43 14.03
N SER A 67 18.32 -20.54 13.89
CA SER A 67 19.22 -20.77 12.76
C SER A 67 18.48 -21.48 11.64
N VAL A 68 18.55 -20.91 10.44
CA VAL A 68 18.03 -21.52 9.22
C VAL A 68 19.09 -21.46 8.13
N LYS A 69 18.89 -22.25 7.07
CA LYS A 69 19.67 -22.18 5.84
C LYS A 69 18.72 -22.03 4.67
N VAL A 70 18.78 -20.94 3.93
CA VAL A 70 17.90 -20.71 2.77
C VAL A 70 18.72 -20.92 1.51
N GLY A 71 18.59 -22.11 0.92
CA GLY A 71 19.42 -22.54 -0.20
C GLY A 71 20.90 -22.54 0.17
N VAL A 72 21.68 -21.67 -0.46
CA VAL A 72 23.13 -21.55 -0.21
C VAL A 72 23.49 -20.64 0.98
N HIS A 73 22.52 -19.94 1.57
CA HIS A 73 22.76 -18.92 2.59
C HIS A 73 22.45 -19.42 4.00
N ASP A 74 23.42 -19.37 4.91
CA ASP A 74 23.16 -19.52 6.35
C ASP A 74 22.59 -18.22 6.92
N ALA A 75 21.53 -18.35 7.71
CA ALA A 75 20.77 -17.23 8.22
C ALA A 75 20.37 -17.44 9.68
N CYS A 76 20.13 -16.34 10.36
CA CYS A 76 19.56 -16.28 11.69
C CYS A 76 18.29 -15.43 11.62
N VAL A 77 17.16 -16.01 12.03
CA VAL A 77 15.87 -15.31 12.09
C VAL A 77 15.66 -14.79 13.51
N ILE A 78 15.44 -13.49 13.62
CA ILE A 78 15.19 -12.75 14.84
C ILE A 78 13.69 -12.47 14.90
N THR A 79 13.01 -12.95 15.95
CA THR A 79 11.54 -12.98 16.00
C THR A 79 10.96 -12.17 17.16
N SER A 80 11.77 -11.77 18.15
CA SER A 80 11.33 -10.89 19.25
C SER A 80 11.90 -9.48 19.16
N TYR A 81 11.17 -8.51 19.74
CA TYR A 81 11.60 -7.11 19.80
C TYR A 81 12.90 -6.96 20.59
N GLU A 82 13.03 -7.69 21.70
CA GLU A 82 14.19 -7.67 22.58
C GLU A 82 15.44 -8.15 21.84
N ALA A 83 15.32 -9.25 21.10
CA ALA A 83 16.40 -9.78 20.27
C ALA A 83 16.77 -8.80 19.16
N TYR A 84 15.78 -8.23 18.47
CA TYR A 84 16.01 -7.26 17.41
C TYR A 84 16.75 -6.03 17.93
N LYS A 85 16.29 -5.48 19.06
CA LYS A 85 16.90 -4.32 19.70
C LYS A 85 18.33 -4.61 20.16
N GLU A 86 18.58 -5.76 20.79
CA GLU A 86 19.92 -6.07 21.31
C GLU A 86 20.92 -6.41 20.20
N ILE A 87 20.51 -7.18 19.19
CA ILE A 87 21.40 -7.65 18.12
C ILE A 87 21.63 -6.53 17.10
N CYS A 88 20.57 -5.93 16.58
CA CYS A 88 20.65 -5.04 15.42
C CYS A 88 21.02 -3.58 15.74
N THR A 89 21.30 -3.25 17.00
CA THR A 89 22.00 -1.99 17.37
C THR A 89 23.51 -2.15 17.40
N LYS A 90 24.04 -3.38 17.48
CA LYS A 90 25.48 -3.65 17.51
C LYS A 90 26.11 -3.31 16.15
N GLU A 91 27.34 -2.81 16.15
CA GLU A 91 28.08 -2.47 14.92
C GLU A 91 28.22 -3.66 13.95
N PRO A 92 28.54 -4.89 14.40
CA PRO A 92 28.63 -6.04 13.51
C PRO A 92 27.31 -6.39 12.80
N ALA A 93 26.16 -5.94 13.30
CA ALA A 93 24.86 -6.19 12.69
C ALA A 93 24.41 -5.09 11.71
N GLN A 94 25.26 -4.12 11.36
CA GLN A 94 24.89 -3.02 10.43
C GLN A 94 25.21 -3.31 8.97
N GLY A 95 25.82 -4.46 8.66
CA GLY A 95 26.18 -4.85 7.30
C GLY A 95 24.99 -5.31 6.45
N ARG A 96 25.13 -5.24 5.14
CA ARG A 96 24.26 -5.84 4.13
C ARG A 96 24.95 -7.04 3.49
N TYR A 97 24.18 -8.07 3.19
CA TYR A 97 24.65 -9.10 2.27
C TYR A 97 24.53 -8.59 0.84
N ILE A 98 25.57 -8.78 0.04
CA ILE A 98 25.58 -8.38 -1.36
C ILE A 98 25.04 -9.56 -2.18
N PHE A 99 23.73 -9.58 -2.36
CA PHE A 99 23.09 -10.53 -3.28
C PHE A 99 23.51 -10.21 -4.72
N PRO A 100 23.56 -11.21 -5.61
CA PRO A 100 24.02 -10.94 -6.98
C PRO A 100 23.16 -9.92 -7.75
N PHE A 101 21.87 -9.78 -7.45
CA PHE A 101 21.04 -8.75 -8.09
C PHE A 101 21.53 -7.34 -7.79
N VAL A 102 22.17 -7.13 -6.63
CA VAL A 102 22.68 -5.83 -6.20
C VAL A 102 23.72 -5.33 -7.20
N THR A 103 24.59 -6.22 -7.69
CA THR A 103 25.57 -5.87 -8.71
C THR A 103 24.97 -5.87 -10.10
N ASP A 104 24.08 -6.81 -10.40
CA ASP A 104 23.48 -6.95 -11.72
C ASP A 104 22.62 -5.73 -12.11
N ARG A 105 21.98 -5.07 -11.14
CA ARG A 105 21.25 -3.81 -11.34
C ARG A 105 22.12 -2.55 -11.43
N ALA A 106 23.40 -2.65 -11.09
CA ALA A 106 24.26 -1.52 -10.78
C ALA A 106 25.60 -1.61 -11.51
N PHE A 107 25.58 -1.88 -12.80
CA PHE A 107 26.78 -1.91 -13.66
C PHE A 107 27.86 -2.89 -13.17
N HIS A 108 27.44 -4.00 -12.57
CA HIS A 108 28.30 -5.00 -11.92
C HIS A 108 29.14 -4.44 -10.75
N LYS A 109 28.67 -3.37 -10.11
CA LYS A 109 29.28 -2.72 -8.96
C LYS A 109 28.31 -2.69 -7.77
N VAL A 110 28.83 -2.49 -6.56
CA VAL A 110 27.99 -2.28 -5.37
C VAL A 110 27.77 -0.78 -5.21
N LEU A 111 26.66 -0.30 -5.76
CA LEU A 111 26.26 1.12 -5.74
C LEU A 111 24.92 1.29 -4.99
N GLY A 112 24.52 2.54 -4.80
CA GLY A 112 23.34 2.96 -4.05
C GLY A 112 23.56 3.10 -2.54
N ILE A 113 22.45 3.23 -1.81
CA ILE A 113 22.36 3.45 -0.36
C ILE A 113 21.79 2.22 0.35
N ILE A 114 20.82 1.52 -0.25
CA ILE A 114 20.05 0.46 0.43
C ILE A 114 20.94 -0.76 0.73
N TRP A 115 21.71 -1.20 -0.26
CA TRP A 115 22.47 -2.46 -0.26
C TRP A 115 23.98 -2.29 -0.01
N SER A 116 24.49 -1.07 -0.03
CA SER A 116 25.92 -0.77 0.14
C SER A 116 26.40 -0.88 1.59
N ASN A 117 27.72 -0.99 1.77
CA ASN A 117 28.41 -1.12 3.05
C ASN A 117 29.62 -0.18 3.16
N GLY A 118 30.19 -0.07 4.36
CA GLY A 118 31.48 0.58 4.57
C GLY A 118 31.43 2.11 4.49
N GLU A 119 32.57 2.70 4.14
CA GLU A 119 32.75 4.16 4.04
C GLU A 119 31.91 4.76 2.92
N SER A 120 31.90 4.15 1.73
CA SER A 120 31.10 4.62 0.60
C SER A 120 29.63 4.79 0.97
N TRP A 121 29.02 3.79 1.62
CA TRP A 121 27.65 3.88 2.10
C TRP A 121 27.44 4.99 3.13
N ARG A 122 28.34 5.10 4.11
CA ARG A 122 28.22 6.08 5.19
C ARG A 122 28.27 7.51 4.65
N ASP A 123 29.22 7.76 3.75
CA ASP A 123 29.47 9.07 3.17
C ASP A 123 28.36 9.43 2.20
N LEU A 124 27.93 8.51 1.33
CA LEU A 124 26.78 8.74 0.46
C LEU A 124 25.51 9.02 1.24
N ARG A 125 25.18 8.19 2.23
CA ARG A 125 23.97 8.38 3.04
C ARG A 125 23.98 9.76 3.70
N LYS A 126 25.12 10.14 4.31
CA LYS A 126 25.29 11.44 4.95
C LYS A 126 25.19 12.58 3.92
N TYR A 127 25.82 12.43 2.77
CA TYR A 127 25.79 13.40 1.68
C TYR A 127 24.38 13.61 1.15
N THR A 128 23.66 12.53 0.83
CA THR A 128 22.28 12.57 0.33
C THR A 128 21.37 13.28 1.32
N VAL A 129 21.36 12.86 2.59
CA VAL A 129 20.51 13.52 3.61
C VAL A 129 20.91 14.97 3.80
N LYS A 130 22.21 15.29 3.87
CA LYS A 130 22.67 16.68 4.06
C LYS A 130 22.17 17.59 2.94
N ASN A 131 22.36 17.20 1.68
CA ASN A 131 22.03 18.05 0.54
C ASN A 131 20.52 18.10 0.28
N LEU A 132 19.77 17.00 0.51
CA LEU A 132 18.30 17.06 0.45
C LEU A 132 17.72 18.05 1.48
N ARG A 133 18.37 18.21 2.65
CA ARG A 133 17.92 19.22 3.64
C ARG A 133 18.05 20.64 3.11
N GLU A 134 18.95 20.92 2.18
CA GLU A 134 19.09 22.25 1.59
C GLU A 134 17.79 22.62 0.84
N PHE A 135 17.24 21.66 0.09
CA PHE A 135 15.98 21.77 -0.67
C PHE A 135 14.70 21.56 0.14
N GLY A 136 14.81 21.34 1.45
CA GLY A 136 13.66 21.33 2.36
C GLY A 136 13.40 20.02 3.09
N PHE A 137 14.07 18.92 2.73
CA PHE A 137 13.91 17.64 3.40
C PHE A 137 14.15 17.76 4.92
N GLY A 138 13.21 17.30 5.74
CA GLY A 138 13.30 17.40 7.20
C GLY A 138 13.34 18.84 7.76
N LYS A 139 13.14 19.88 6.94
CA LYS A 139 12.91 21.26 7.39
C LYS A 139 11.41 21.50 7.45
N VAL A 140 10.87 21.65 8.67
CA VAL A 140 9.41 21.77 8.91
C VAL A 140 8.73 22.75 7.96
N LYS A 141 9.24 23.98 7.80
CA LYS A 141 8.59 24.99 6.95
C LYS A 141 8.58 24.63 5.46
N SER A 142 9.74 24.31 4.89
CA SER A 142 9.86 24.03 3.45
C SER A 142 9.18 22.70 3.08
N MET A 143 9.38 21.66 3.89
CA MET A 143 8.73 20.36 3.68
C MET A 143 7.21 20.46 3.81
N GLN A 144 6.71 21.28 4.75
CA GLN A 144 5.28 21.53 4.87
C GLN A 144 4.69 22.10 3.57
N VAL A 145 5.33 23.10 2.96
CA VAL A 145 4.81 23.70 1.72
C VAL A 145 4.69 22.65 0.63
N MET A 146 5.73 21.84 0.41
CA MET A 146 5.71 20.77 -0.60
C MET A 146 4.65 19.70 -0.30
N ILE A 147 4.50 19.30 0.97
CA ILE A 147 3.45 18.36 1.39
C ILE A 147 2.06 18.98 1.14
N GLN A 148 1.83 20.24 1.52
CA GLN A 148 0.54 20.91 1.37
C GLN A 148 0.16 21.07 -0.11
N GLU A 149 1.09 21.47 -0.96
CA GLU A 149 0.87 21.59 -2.40
C GLU A 149 0.48 20.24 -3.01
N GLU A 150 1.23 19.18 -2.71
CA GLU A 150 0.98 17.86 -3.28
C GLU A 150 -0.28 17.20 -2.75
N VAL A 151 -0.58 17.35 -1.45
CA VAL A 151 -1.84 16.89 -0.88
C VAL A 151 -3.02 17.71 -1.44
N GLY A 152 -2.84 19.00 -1.68
CA GLY A 152 -3.82 19.86 -2.35
C GLY A 152 -4.18 19.34 -3.74
N ASP A 153 -3.17 19.09 -4.57
CA ASP A 153 -3.36 18.51 -5.90
C ASP A 153 -4.07 17.14 -5.84
N MET A 154 -3.73 16.30 -4.86
CA MET A 154 -4.45 15.05 -4.63
C MET A 154 -5.90 15.29 -4.23
N MET A 155 -6.20 16.27 -3.37
CA MET A 155 -7.58 16.55 -2.98
C MET A 155 -8.41 17.06 -4.16
N ASP A 156 -7.82 17.87 -5.03
CA ASP A 156 -8.47 18.34 -6.26
C ASP A 156 -8.74 17.16 -7.21
N PHE A 157 -7.73 16.32 -7.45
CA PHE A 157 -7.88 15.08 -8.23
C PHE A 157 -8.99 14.17 -7.67
N LEU A 158 -9.03 13.96 -6.35
CA LEU A 158 -10.05 13.13 -5.71
C LEU A 158 -11.45 13.76 -5.83
N LYS A 159 -11.58 15.08 -5.67
CA LYS A 159 -12.87 15.77 -5.80
C LYS A 159 -13.40 15.70 -7.23
N ASP A 160 -12.55 15.95 -8.22
CA ASP A 160 -12.94 15.92 -9.62
C ASP A 160 -13.32 14.50 -10.04
N THR A 161 -12.50 13.52 -9.69
CA THR A 161 -12.80 12.10 -9.98
C THR A 161 -14.06 11.62 -9.25
N SER A 162 -14.29 12.08 -8.02
CA SER A 162 -15.52 11.79 -7.26
C SER A 162 -16.73 12.40 -7.96
N ARG A 163 -16.68 13.66 -8.41
CA ARG A 163 -17.77 14.30 -9.15
C ARG A 163 -18.09 13.59 -10.47
N GLU A 164 -17.06 13.23 -11.22
CA GLU A 164 -17.19 12.51 -12.50
C GLU A 164 -17.84 11.14 -12.31
N ASN A 165 -17.41 10.41 -11.28
CA ASN A 165 -17.87 9.05 -11.01
C ASN A 165 -18.96 8.96 -9.94
N ARG A 166 -19.61 10.11 -9.62
CA ARG A 166 -20.70 10.22 -8.65
C ARG A 166 -20.34 9.56 -7.30
N GLY A 167 -19.20 9.91 -6.72
CA GLY A 167 -18.71 9.42 -5.43
C GLY A 167 -18.04 8.05 -5.45
N ILE A 168 -18.18 7.27 -6.52
CA ILE A 168 -17.57 5.93 -6.63
C ILE A 168 -16.18 6.07 -7.20
N MET A 169 -15.15 5.68 -6.46
CA MET A 169 -13.78 5.75 -6.94
C MET A 169 -13.02 4.47 -6.62
N GLU A 170 -12.15 4.11 -7.55
CA GLU A 170 -11.16 3.08 -7.30
C GLU A 170 -9.93 3.69 -6.62
N MET A 171 -9.50 3.06 -5.53
CA MET A 171 -8.26 3.44 -4.89
C MET A 171 -7.10 2.81 -5.65
N ASN A 172 -6.54 3.52 -6.62
CA ASN A 172 -5.35 3.07 -7.32
C ASN A 172 -4.08 3.39 -6.49
N PRO A 173 -3.34 2.37 -6.00
CA PRO A 173 -2.14 2.59 -5.18
C PRO A 173 -1.05 3.40 -5.88
N HIS A 174 -1.01 3.38 -7.21
CA HIS A 174 0.00 4.14 -7.98
C HIS A 174 -0.24 5.64 -7.93
N ASP A 175 -1.49 6.10 -7.84
CA ASP A 175 -1.79 7.54 -7.71
C ASP A 175 -1.25 8.09 -6.38
N TYR A 176 -1.48 7.37 -5.28
CA TYR A 176 -0.95 7.74 -3.96
C TYR A 176 0.57 7.59 -3.88
N ALA A 177 1.14 6.52 -4.44
CA ALA A 177 2.58 6.32 -4.49
C ALA A 177 3.28 7.42 -5.31
N GLY A 178 2.71 7.78 -6.46
CA GLY A 178 3.16 8.87 -7.32
C GLY A 178 3.11 10.22 -6.62
N SER A 179 1.98 10.50 -5.95
CA SER A 179 1.80 11.76 -5.25
C SER A 179 2.75 11.91 -4.06
N VAL A 180 2.93 10.88 -3.22
CA VAL A 180 3.90 10.98 -2.12
C VAL A 180 5.32 11.11 -2.64
N VAL A 181 5.70 10.36 -3.68
CA VAL A 181 7.06 10.44 -4.22
C VAL A 181 7.34 11.82 -4.81
N ASN A 182 6.35 12.53 -5.37
CA ASN A 182 6.49 13.91 -5.84
C ASN A 182 7.00 14.87 -4.76
N ILE A 183 6.64 14.66 -3.48
CA ILE A 183 7.15 15.48 -2.37
C ILE A 183 8.67 15.37 -2.28
N LEU A 184 9.21 14.15 -2.38
CA LEU A 184 10.66 13.94 -2.44
C LEU A 184 11.23 14.38 -3.79
N TRP A 185 10.48 14.15 -4.88
CA TRP A 185 10.97 14.37 -6.25
C TRP A 185 11.12 15.84 -6.61
N SER A 186 10.26 16.70 -6.07
CA SER A 186 10.42 18.15 -6.18
C SER A 186 11.78 18.61 -5.59
N MET A 187 12.25 18.00 -4.50
CA MET A 187 13.58 18.26 -3.93
C MET A 187 14.70 17.60 -4.74
N VAL A 188 14.44 16.42 -5.31
CA VAL A 188 15.46 15.62 -6.01
C VAL A 188 15.73 16.16 -7.40
N ALA A 189 14.68 16.38 -8.19
CA ALA A 189 14.73 16.72 -9.61
C ALA A 189 14.23 18.14 -9.92
N GLY A 190 13.66 18.87 -8.94
CA GLY A 190 13.16 20.24 -9.14
C GLY A 190 11.79 20.32 -9.82
N TYR A 191 11.12 19.19 -10.04
CA TYR A 191 9.78 19.13 -10.63
C TYR A 191 8.98 17.93 -10.11
N LYS A 192 7.67 17.96 -10.34
CA LYS A 192 6.72 16.89 -10.00
C LYS A 192 6.00 16.39 -11.24
N PHE A 193 5.41 15.20 -11.14
CA PHE A 193 4.57 14.63 -12.18
C PHE A 193 3.09 14.84 -11.86
N PRO A 194 2.22 15.05 -12.85
CA PRO A 194 0.79 15.06 -12.62
C PRO A 194 0.29 13.76 -11.98
N ILE A 195 -0.76 13.86 -11.16
CA ILE A 195 -1.45 12.67 -10.63
C ILE A 195 -2.13 11.94 -11.79
N GLY A 196 -2.08 10.60 -11.80
CA GLY A 196 -2.54 9.79 -12.91
C GLY A 196 -1.58 9.73 -14.12
N ASP A 197 -0.37 10.29 -14.02
CA ASP A 197 0.60 10.25 -15.12
C ASP A 197 1.01 8.80 -15.46
N LYS A 198 0.74 8.41 -16.71
CA LYS A 198 0.99 7.05 -17.20
C LYS A 198 2.46 6.66 -17.22
N THR A 199 3.36 7.61 -17.41
CA THR A 199 4.81 7.36 -17.37
C THR A 199 5.21 6.99 -15.94
N ILE A 200 4.73 7.72 -14.94
CA ILE A 200 5.04 7.39 -13.55
C ILE A 200 4.41 6.07 -13.13
N HIS A 201 3.17 5.80 -13.51
CA HIS A 201 2.54 4.50 -13.22
C HIS A 201 3.34 3.34 -13.82
N ALA A 202 3.84 3.49 -15.06
CA ALA A 202 4.70 2.47 -15.67
C ALA A 202 6.00 2.26 -14.88
N ILE A 203 6.65 3.34 -14.42
CA ILE A 203 7.88 3.24 -13.63
C ILE A 203 7.64 2.64 -12.25
N LEU A 204 6.52 2.98 -11.60
CA LEU A 204 6.10 2.36 -10.33
C LEU A 204 5.86 0.85 -10.49
N GLU A 205 5.21 0.45 -11.59
CA GLU A 205 4.98 -0.95 -11.93
C GLU A 205 6.31 -1.70 -12.16
N HIS A 206 7.28 -1.10 -12.86
CA HIS A 206 8.62 -1.66 -12.96
C HIS A 206 9.31 -1.77 -11.59
N GLY A 207 9.12 -0.79 -10.71
CA GLY A 207 9.59 -0.82 -9.33
C GLY A 207 9.03 -2.00 -8.53
N ASN A 208 7.70 -2.20 -8.58
CA ASN A 208 7.04 -3.32 -7.89
C ASN A 208 7.57 -4.68 -8.37
N ARG A 209 7.81 -4.86 -9.67
CA ARG A 209 8.40 -6.09 -10.22
C ARG A 209 9.83 -6.33 -9.74
N ILE A 210 10.61 -5.26 -9.59
CA ILE A 210 11.95 -5.32 -9.01
C ILE A 210 11.86 -5.78 -7.55
N SER A 211 10.97 -5.17 -6.77
CA SER A 211 10.74 -5.55 -5.38
C SER A 211 10.25 -7.00 -5.24
N GLU A 212 9.39 -7.49 -6.13
CA GLU A 212 8.86 -8.86 -6.09
C GLU A 212 9.98 -9.90 -6.26
N VAL A 213 10.88 -9.69 -7.22
CA VAL A 213 11.99 -10.62 -7.48
C VAL A 213 13.06 -10.54 -6.39
N THR A 214 13.24 -9.37 -5.79
CA THR A 214 14.19 -9.17 -4.68
C THR A 214 13.60 -9.52 -3.32
N SER A 215 12.30 -9.79 -3.24
CA SER A 215 11.60 -10.18 -2.02
C SER A 215 12.08 -11.52 -1.45
N GLN A 216 11.94 -11.64 -0.13
CA GLN A 216 12.36 -12.85 0.58
C GLN A 216 11.40 -13.98 0.25
N GLY A 217 11.92 -15.16 -0.10
CA GLY A 217 11.12 -16.31 -0.55
C GLY A 217 11.24 -16.62 -2.05
N ASN A 218 11.78 -15.69 -2.86
CA ASN A 218 12.08 -16.00 -4.25
C ASN A 218 13.23 -17.01 -4.36
N ILE A 219 13.08 -18.04 -5.20
CA ILE A 219 14.09 -19.07 -5.44
C ILE A 219 15.42 -18.48 -5.92
N TYR A 220 15.36 -17.34 -6.60
CA TYR A 220 16.52 -16.58 -7.04
C TYR A 220 17.42 -16.16 -5.86
N ASN A 221 16.83 -15.71 -4.75
CA ASN A 221 17.58 -15.33 -3.56
C ASN A 221 18.17 -16.54 -2.84
N ALA A 222 17.56 -17.71 -2.95
CA ALA A 222 18.06 -18.95 -2.34
C ALA A 222 19.18 -19.61 -3.16
N PHE A 223 19.09 -19.53 -4.50
CA PHE A 223 20.07 -20.12 -5.43
C PHE A 223 20.38 -19.15 -6.57
N PRO A 224 21.20 -18.12 -6.32
CA PRO A 224 21.40 -17.06 -7.30
C PRO A 224 21.95 -17.58 -8.63
N GLU A 225 22.81 -18.59 -8.62
CA GLU A 225 23.43 -19.14 -9.84
C GLU A 225 22.43 -19.76 -10.83
N LEU A 226 21.21 -20.11 -10.39
CA LEU A 226 20.18 -20.63 -11.29
C LEU A 226 19.78 -19.62 -12.37
N ARG A 227 19.92 -18.31 -12.13
CA ARG A 227 19.59 -17.28 -13.12
C ARG A 227 20.36 -17.41 -14.44
N LYS A 228 21.60 -17.92 -14.37
CA LYS A 228 22.48 -18.06 -15.55
C LYS A 228 22.01 -19.18 -16.48
N TRP A 229 21.40 -20.21 -15.90
CA TRP A 229 20.98 -21.41 -16.61
C TRP A 229 19.47 -21.40 -16.93
N PHE A 230 18.67 -20.79 -16.06
CA PHE A 230 17.20 -20.77 -16.14
C PHE A 230 16.63 -19.36 -15.90
N PRO A 231 16.96 -18.37 -16.74
CA PRO A 231 16.55 -16.98 -16.54
C PRO A 231 15.02 -16.81 -16.49
N LYS A 232 14.27 -17.51 -17.36
CA LYS A 232 12.80 -17.46 -17.38
C LYS A 232 12.15 -18.07 -16.14
N LEU A 233 12.70 -19.18 -15.63
CA LEU A 233 12.16 -19.87 -14.45
C LEU A 233 12.37 -19.05 -13.18
N THR A 234 13.43 -18.25 -13.15
CA THR A 234 13.80 -17.40 -12.02
C THR A 234 13.23 -15.98 -12.13
N ASN A 235 12.43 -15.69 -13.17
CA ASN A 235 11.96 -14.33 -13.53
C ASN A 235 13.10 -13.30 -13.70
N TRP A 236 14.31 -13.77 -13.97
CA TRP A 236 15.50 -12.93 -14.08
C TRP A 236 15.46 -12.00 -15.29
N ASP A 237 14.94 -12.49 -16.42
CA ASP A 237 14.76 -11.72 -17.64
C ASP A 237 13.83 -10.51 -17.42
N LYS A 238 12.66 -10.74 -16.82
CA LYS A 238 11.71 -9.68 -16.46
C LYS A 238 12.28 -8.68 -15.46
N HIS A 239 13.07 -9.17 -14.51
CA HIS A 239 13.77 -8.32 -13.54
C HIS A 239 14.78 -7.39 -14.21
N MET A 240 15.56 -7.90 -15.17
CA MET A 240 16.53 -7.11 -15.92
C MET A 240 15.90 -6.15 -16.92
N GLU A 241 14.79 -6.55 -17.55
CA GLU A 241 13.95 -5.67 -18.36
C GLU A 241 13.46 -4.48 -17.53
N SER A 242 12.84 -4.76 -16.37
CA SER A 242 12.34 -3.70 -15.48
C SER A 242 13.46 -2.78 -14.98
N HIS A 243 14.63 -3.34 -14.66
CA HIS A 243 15.80 -2.52 -14.32
C HIS A 243 16.27 -1.63 -15.46
N THR A 244 16.23 -2.14 -16.70
CA THR A 244 16.67 -1.38 -17.88
C THR A 244 15.75 -0.19 -18.12
N GLU A 245 14.44 -0.40 -18.11
CA GLU A 245 13.43 0.67 -18.25
C GLU A 245 13.58 1.71 -17.14
N TYR A 246 13.73 1.25 -15.90
CA TYR A 246 13.91 2.13 -14.75
C TYR A 246 15.21 2.95 -14.85
N GLN A 247 16.32 2.34 -15.28
CA GLN A 247 17.58 3.05 -15.51
C GLN A 247 17.47 4.08 -16.64
N GLN A 248 16.74 3.76 -17.73
CA GLN A 248 16.52 4.70 -18.83
C GLN A 248 15.74 5.93 -18.38
N PHE A 249 14.67 5.72 -17.60
CA PHE A 249 13.93 6.80 -16.96
C PHE A 249 14.87 7.70 -16.13
N VAL A 250 15.69 7.09 -15.28
CA VAL A 250 16.62 7.86 -14.43
C VAL A 250 17.67 8.62 -15.23
N LYS A 251 18.24 8.00 -16.26
CA LYS A 251 19.19 8.67 -17.17
C LYS A 251 18.55 9.87 -17.87
N GLY A 252 17.31 9.74 -18.34
CA GLY A 252 16.57 10.84 -18.96
C GLY A 252 16.46 12.07 -18.05
N MET A 253 16.27 11.86 -16.74
CA MET A 253 16.22 12.97 -15.78
C MET A 253 17.59 13.60 -15.54
N ILE A 254 18.65 12.80 -15.49
CA ILE A 254 20.02 13.31 -15.34
C ILE A 254 20.37 14.18 -16.56
N GLU A 255 20.05 13.73 -17.77
CA GLU A 255 20.29 14.51 -18.99
C GLU A 255 19.46 15.79 -19.02
N LYS A 256 18.19 15.75 -18.59
CA LYS A 256 17.36 16.94 -18.42
C LYS A 256 18.01 17.94 -17.45
N ALA A 257 18.45 17.48 -16.28
CA ALA A 257 19.10 18.33 -15.29
C ALA A 257 20.43 18.92 -15.79
N LYS A 258 21.24 18.15 -16.54
CA LYS A 258 22.46 18.66 -17.18
C LYS A 258 22.14 19.78 -18.18
N LEU A 259 21.10 19.62 -18.99
CA LEU A 259 20.67 20.63 -19.96
C LEU A 259 20.18 21.91 -19.27
N GLU A 260 19.32 21.78 -18.26
CA GLU A 260 18.79 22.90 -17.47
C GLU A 260 19.90 23.66 -16.75
N ARG A 261 20.81 22.94 -16.09
CA ARG A 261 22.02 23.50 -15.47
C ARG A 261 22.87 24.29 -16.47
N SER A 262 23.14 23.72 -17.66
CA SER A 262 24.02 24.34 -18.67
C SER A 262 23.43 25.58 -19.36
N SER A 263 22.10 25.68 -19.40
CA SER A 263 21.39 26.77 -20.07
C SER A 263 21.04 27.93 -19.12
N ARG A 264 21.18 27.73 -17.81
CA ARG A 264 20.85 28.71 -16.79
C ARG A 264 21.99 29.71 -16.56
N PRO A 265 21.71 31.02 -16.40
CA PRO A 265 22.72 32.03 -16.07
C PRO A 265 23.27 31.90 -14.64
N ASP A 266 22.42 31.41 -13.72
CA ASP A 266 22.75 31.19 -12.31
C ASP A 266 23.51 29.86 -12.14
N PRO A 267 24.76 29.89 -11.63
CA PRO A 267 25.56 28.69 -11.43
C PRO A 267 25.09 27.83 -10.24
N ASP A 268 24.20 28.35 -9.38
CA ASP A 268 23.79 27.62 -8.18
C ASP A 268 22.87 26.44 -8.52
N ALA A 269 23.14 25.30 -7.88
CA ALA A 269 22.36 24.08 -8.04
C ALA A 269 20.96 24.22 -7.40
N GLN A 270 19.92 23.86 -8.14
CA GLN A 270 18.52 24.06 -7.77
C GLN A 270 17.84 22.81 -7.20
N ASN A 271 18.48 21.65 -7.32
CA ASN A 271 17.97 20.38 -6.83
C ASN A 271 19.10 19.39 -6.50
N PHE A 272 18.76 18.25 -5.92
CA PHE A 272 19.75 17.24 -5.51
C PHE A 272 20.55 16.67 -6.69
N ILE A 273 19.94 16.46 -7.86
CA ILE A 273 20.65 15.93 -9.04
C ILE A 273 21.77 16.89 -9.43
N GLU A 274 21.49 18.19 -9.54
CA GLU A 274 22.50 19.20 -9.86
C GLU A 274 23.61 19.28 -8.79
N VAL A 275 23.26 19.24 -7.50
CA VAL A 275 24.25 19.21 -6.41
C VAL A 275 25.14 17.96 -6.48
N PHE A 276 24.61 16.82 -6.89
CA PHE A 276 25.40 15.61 -7.07
C PHE A 276 26.31 15.71 -8.31
N LEU A 277 25.82 16.30 -9.41
CA LEU A 277 26.63 16.58 -10.60
C LEU A 277 27.79 17.53 -10.30
N ASP A 278 27.57 18.57 -9.50
CA ASP A 278 28.66 19.45 -9.04
C ASP A 278 29.72 18.71 -8.24
N GLU A 279 29.32 17.73 -7.42
CA GLU A 279 30.26 16.91 -6.66
C GLU A 279 31.04 15.93 -7.55
N ILE A 280 30.41 15.41 -8.62
CA ILE A 280 31.11 14.65 -9.66
C ILE A 280 32.18 15.54 -10.31
N ASP A 281 31.82 16.77 -10.70
CA ASP A 281 32.73 17.71 -11.35
C ASP A 281 33.90 18.10 -10.44
N LYS A 282 33.65 18.37 -9.15
CA LYS A 282 34.70 18.66 -8.14
C LYS A 282 35.69 17.50 -7.96
N ASN A 283 35.24 16.28 -8.15
CA ASN A 283 36.05 15.07 -8.03
C ASN A 283 36.54 14.54 -9.40
N ALA A 284 36.43 15.33 -10.47
CA ALA A 284 36.91 14.94 -11.79
C ALA A 284 38.40 14.55 -11.75
N GLY A 285 38.72 13.35 -12.23
CA GLY A 285 40.07 12.79 -12.21
C GLY A 285 40.45 12.03 -10.93
N ASN A 286 39.65 12.06 -9.88
CA ASN A 286 39.84 11.22 -8.69
C ASN A 286 39.24 9.82 -8.90
N GLN A 287 40.08 8.85 -9.27
CA GLN A 287 39.65 7.46 -9.52
C GLN A 287 39.11 6.75 -8.26
N ASN A 288 39.38 7.25 -7.07
CA ASN A 288 38.88 6.69 -5.81
C ASN A 288 37.58 7.34 -5.34
N SER A 289 37.03 8.31 -6.08
CA SER A 289 35.77 8.96 -5.74
C SER A 289 34.59 8.01 -5.88
N TYR A 290 33.70 8.02 -4.89
CA TYR A 290 32.41 7.33 -4.97
C TYR A 290 31.37 8.15 -5.75
N PHE A 291 31.63 9.43 -6.03
CA PHE A 291 30.72 10.30 -6.77
C PHE A 291 30.94 10.12 -8.27
N THR A 292 30.11 9.26 -8.87
CA THR A 292 30.09 8.98 -10.30
C THR A 292 28.66 9.05 -10.83
N GLU A 293 28.50 9.17 -12.14
CA GLU A 293 27.16 9.17 -12.75
C GLU A 293 26.43 7.84 -12.53
N GLU A 294 27.14 6.70 -12.60
CA GLU A 294 26.57 5.39 -12.26
C GLU A 294 26.07 5.35 -10.81
N GLN A 295 26.82 5.95 -9.88
CA GLN A 295 26.41 6.05 -8.49
C GLN A 295 25.16 6.92 -8.34
N LEU A 296 25.09 8.05 -9.05
CA LEU A 296 23.91 8.92 -9.07
C LEU A 296 22.67 8.17 -9.58
N ILE A 297 22.79 7.44 -10.69
CA ILE A 297 21.70 6.62 -11.23
C ILE A 297 21.14 5.70 -10.13
N VAL A 298 21.99 4.93 -9.47
CA VAL A 298 21.53 3.97 -8.45
C VAL A 298 21.01 4.64 -7.19
N VAL A 299 21.53 5.82 -6.81
CA VAL A 299 20.97 6.62 -5.70
C VAL A 299 19.56 7.10 -6.01
N LEU A 300 19.31 7.60 -7.23
CA LEU A 300 17.97 8.04 -7.64
C LEU A 300 16.99 6.87 -7.70
N GLN A 301 17.44 5.69 -8.16
CA GLN A 301 16.65 4.47 -8.11
C GLN A 301 16.27 4.07 -6.67
N ASP A 302 17.24 4.06 -5.76
CA ASP A 302 17.00 3.73 -4.36
C ASP A 302 16.03 4.72 -3.68
N LEU A 303 16.14 6.02 -3.98
CA LEU A 303 15.26 7.06 -3.41
C LEU A 303 13.82 6.94 -3.92
N PHE A 304 13.62 6.76 -5.23
CA PHE A 304 12.30 6.66 -5.82
C PHE A 304 11.60 5.37 -5.37
N LEU A 305 12.25 4.21 -5.52
CA LEU A 305 11.68 2.92 -5.14
C LEU A 305 11.28 2.86 -3.66
N ALA A 306 12.17 3.31 -2.77
CA ALA A 306 11.88 3.30 -1.34
C ALA A 306 10.76 4.27 -0.95
N GLY A 307 10.70 5.45 -1.57
CA GLY A 307 9.73 6.50 -1.26
C GLY A 307 8.32 6.20 -1.75
N SER A 308 8.20 5.64 -2.96
CA SER A 308 6.91 5.42 -3.61
C SER A 308 6.17 4.19 -3.08
N GLU A 309 6.77 2.99 -3.20
CA GLU A 309 6.11 1.71 -2.89
C GLU A 309 5.66 1.67 -1.43
N THR A 310 6.54 2.01 -0.48
CA THR A 310 6.23 1.93 0.95
C THR A 310 5.11 2.87 1.39
N THR A 311 5.15 4.13 0.95
CA THR A 311 4.17 5.13 1.41
C THR A 311 2.84 5.01 0.68
N GLY A 312 2.86 4.67 -0.62
CA GLY A 312 1.64 4.31 -1.34
C GLY A 312 0.93 3.13 -0.67
N THR A 313 1.67 2.08 -0.32
CA THR A 313 1.14 0.93 0.44
C THR A 313 0.55 1.37 1.79
N ALA A 314 1.23 2.27 2.50
CA ALA A 314 0.77 2.77 3.80
C ALA A 314 -0.55 3.53 3.73
N ILE A 315 -0.73 4.39 2.72
CA ILE A 315 -1.98 5.13 2.51
C ILE A 315 -3.10 4.15 2.14
N THR A 316 -2.83 3.16 1.27
CA THR A 316 -3.82 2.13 0.92
C THR A 316 -4.28 1.33 2.13
N TRP A 317 -3.36 0.90 3.00
CA TRP A 317 -3.73 0.26 4.27
C TRP A 317 -4.54 1.19 5.17
N ALA A 318 -4.16 2.46 5.26
CA ALA A 318 -4.86 3.42 6.11
C ALA A 318 -6.32 3.60 5.68
N VAL A 319 -6.56 3.84 4.39
CA VAL A 319 -7.91 3.96 3.83
C VAL A 319 -8.70 2.66 4.06
N LEU A 320 -8.11 1.49 3.75
CA LEU A 320 -8.76 0.20 3.96
C LEU A 320 -9.19 -0.02 5.42
N PHE A 321 -8.29 0.18 6.38
CA PHE A 321 -8.61 -0.02 7.79
C PHE A 321 -9.64 0.99 8.29
N ILE A 322 -9.61 2.24 7.82
CA ILE A 322 -10.60 3.25 8.20
C ILE A 322 -11.99 2.90 7.64
N VAL A 323 -12.07 2.44 6.39
CA VAL A 323 -13.32 1.99 5.75
C VAL A 323 -13.90 0.79 6.49
N LEU A 324 -13.07 -0.20 6.84
CA LEU A 324 -13.49 -1.39 7.59
C LEU A 324 -13.88 -1.10 9.05
N ASN A 325 -13.57 0.08 9.58
CA ASN A 325 -13.86 0.46 10.96
C ASN A 325 -14.59 1.82 11.04
N PRO A 326 -15.90 1.88 10.67
CA PRO A 326 -16.66 3.14 10.65
C PRO A 326 -16.68 3.90 11.98
N SER A 327 -16.66 3.19 13.10
CA SER A 327 -16.58 3.81 14.44
C SER A 327 -15.28 4.55 14.69
N VAL A 328 -14.16 4.06 14.14
CA VAL A 328 -12.87 4.75 14.17
C VAL A 328 -12.90 5.95 13.23
N GLN A 329 -13.49 5.81 12.05
CA GLN A 329 -13.64 6.91 11.10
C GLN A 329 -14.40 8.10 11.70
N ILE A 330 -15.49 7.86 12.42
CA ILE A 330 -16.26 8.91 13.12
C ILE A 330 -15.36 9.67 14.10
N LYS A 331 -14.64 8.96 14.97
CA LYS A 331 -13.73 9.58 15.94
C LYS A 331 -12.61 10.40 15.28
N LEU A 332 -12.05 9.90 14.18
CA LEU A 332 -11.03 10.62 13.43
C LEU A 332 -11.59 11.90 12.81
N ARG A 333 -12.76 11.83 12.18
CA ARG A 333 -13.43 13.01 11.59
C ARG A 333 -13.79 14.03 12.66
N ASP A 334 -14.31 13.59 13.81
CA ASP A 334 -14.60 14.46 14.95
C ASP A 334 -13.33 15.14 15.47
N GLU A 335 -12.21 14.42 15.57
CA GLU A 335 -10.94 15.01 15.98
C GLU A 335 -10.44 16.06 14.97
N VAL A 336 -10.47 15.74 13.68
CA VAL A 336 -10.06 16.65 12.59
C VAL A 336 -10.91 17.92 12.61
N ASN A 337 -12.24 17.79 12.63
CA ASN A 337 -13.16 18.93 12.62
C ASN A 337 -13.11 19.78 13.90
N ARG A 338 -12.72 19.19 15.03
CA ARG A 338 -12.51 19.92 16.28
C ARG A 338 -11.22 20.73 16.27
N VAL A 339 -10.17 20.23 15.61
CA VAL A 339 -8.85 20.88 15.59
C VAL A 339 -8.75 21.92 14.48
N PHE A 340 -9.36 21.66 13.32
CA PHE A 340 -9.29 22.53 12.15
C PHE A 340 -10.66 23.11 11.82
N SER A 341 -10.74 24.43 11.77
CA SER A 341 -11.93 25.13 11.27
C SER A 341 -12.13 24.85 9.78
N SER A 342 -13.38 24.89 9.32
CA SER A 342 -13.67 24.77 7.89
C SER A 342 -13.00 25.91 7.10
N GLY A 343 -12.23 25.56 6.07
CA GLY A 343 -11.56 26.50 5.16
C GLY A 343 -10.14 26.94 5.54
N GLU A 344 -9.63 26.60 6.71
CA GLU A 344 -8.23 26.92 7.08
C GLU A 344 -7.25 25.83 6.59
N PRO A 345 -6.08 26.17 6.00
CA PRO A 345 -5.09 25.18 5.61
C PRO A 345 -4.52 24.39 6.80
N ILE A 346 -4.42 23.06 6.70
CA ILE A 346 -3.83 22.22 7.75
C ILE A 346 -2.32 22.39 7.77
N THR A 347 -1.73 22.70 8.94
CA THR A 347 -0.28 22.83 9.09
C THR A 347 0.36 21.66 9.85
N ILE A 348 1.64 21.35 9.59
CA ILE A 348 2.37 20.28 10.30
C ILE A 348 2.42 20.54 11.81
N ALA A 349 2.50 21.81 12.22
CA ALA A 349 2.51 22.17 13.64
C ALA A 349 1.22 21.75 14.35
N GLU A 350 0.09 21.82 13.65
CA GLU A 350 -1.23 21.52 14.20
C GLU A 350 -1.60 20.04 14.09
N LEU A 351 -1.05 19.30 13.13
CA LEU A 351 -1.18 17.83 13.05
C LEU A 351 -0.77 17.15 14.37
N LYS A 352 0.14 17.76 15.14
CA LYS A 352 0.55 17.28 16.48
C LYS A 352 -0.59 17.24 17.50
N LYS A 353 -1.68 17.98 17.28
CA LYS A 353 -2.87 18.01 18.14
C LYS A 353 -3.80 16.81 17.89
N LEU A 354 -3.63 16.11 16.77
CA LEU A 354 -4.44 14.95 16.37
C LEU A 354 -3.90 13.67 17.03
N THR A 355 -4.25 13.50 18.30
CA THR A 355 -3.72 12.41 19.13
C THR A 355 -4.32 11.07 18.71
N TYR A 356 -5.63 11.04 18.44
CA TYR A 356 -6.33 9.84 18.02
C TYR A 356 -5.92 9.42 16.59
N MET A 357 -5.75 10.36 15.68
CA MET A 357 -5.15 10.12 14.35
C MET A 357 -3.77 9.47 14.46
N LYS A 358 -2.89 10.03 15.30
CA LYS A 358 -1.55 9.48 15.48
C LYS A 358 -1.58 8.07 16.08
N ALA A 359 -2.44 7.83 17.07
CA ALA A 359 -2.66 6.49 17.63
C ALA A 359 -3.18 5.50 16.57
N THR A 360 -4.06 5.96 15.68
CA THR A 360 -4.62 5.16 14.59
C THR A 360 -3.56 4.84 13.54
N LEU A 361 -2.68 5.79 13.19
CA LEU A 361 -1.53 5.54 12.32
C LEU A 361 -0.58 4.49 12.87
N TYR A 362 -0.31 4.48 14.18
CA TYR A 362 0.49 3.40 14.78
C TYR A 362 -0.19 2.03 14.64
N GLU A 363 -1.52 1.96 14.77
CA GLU A 363 -2.26 0.70 14.57
C GLU A 363 -2.28 0.27 13.11
N ILE A 364 -2.42 1.22 12.17
CA ILE A 364 -2.29 0.96 10.73
C ILE A 364 -0.90 0.41 10.41
N PHE A 365 0.16 1.03 10.94
CA PHE A 365 1.53 0.56 10.75
C PHE A 365 1.80 -0.81 11.38
N ARG A 366 1.18 -1.11 12.52
CA ARG A 366 1.27 -2.42 13.17
C ARG A 366 0.57 -3.50 12.35
N MET A 367 -0.67 -3.27 11.93
CA MET A 367 -1.50 -4.27 11.25
C MET A 367 -1.22 -4.40 9.76
N GLY A 368 -0.85 -3.30 9.09
CA GLY A 368 -0.50 -3.33 7.67
C GLY A 368 0.81 -4.08 7.40
N ASP A 369 1.69 -4.17 8.41
CA ASP A 369 2.93 -4.97 8.39
C ASP A 369 3.71 -4.84 7.06
N ILE A 370 3.83 -3.58 6.61
CA ILE A 370 4.24 -3.24 5.23
C ILE A 370 5.57 -3.89 4.87
N ALA A 371 6.53 -3.90 5.79
CA ALA A 371 7.84 -4.53 5.62
C ALA A 371 7.99 -5.73 6.58
N ALA A 372 7.11 -6.72 6.45
CA ALA A 372 7.06 -7.93 7.30
C ALA A 372 8.39 -8.65 7.48
N VAL A 373 9.24 -8.61 6.44
CA VAL A 373 10.65 -8.97 6.56
C VAL A 373 11.50 -7.89 5.89
N PRO A 374 12.05 -6.93 6.64
CA PRO A 374 12.79 -5.81 6.07
C PRO A 374 14.08 -6.31 5.41
N PRO A 375 14.74 -5.50 4.57
CA PRO A 375 15.94 -5.91 3.86
C PRO A 375 16.95 -6.59 4.81
N PRO A 376 17.47 -7.78 4.46
CA PRO A 376 18.35 -8.54 5.34
C PRO A 376 19.61 -7.77 5.74
N ARG A 377 20.08 -8.01 6.96
CA ARG A 377 21.43 -7.59 7.36
C ARG A 377 22.38 -8.78 7.32
N MET A 378 23.66 -8.53 7.54
CA MET A 378 24.68 -9.58 7.65
C MET A 378 25.49 -9.35 8.91
N ALA A 379 25.78 -10.43 9.63
CA ALA A 379 26.72 -10.42 10.73
C ALA A 379 28.15 -10.24 10.19
N MET A 380 28.75 -9.08 10.42
CA MET A 380 30.11 -8.76 9.94
C MET A 380 31.20 -9.44 10.78
N GLU A 381 30.85 -9.82 12.00
CA GLU A 381 31.65 -10.53 12.99
C GLU A 381 30.74 -11.49 13.77
N ASP A 382 31.31 -12.38 14.57
CA ASP A 382 30.53 -13.25 15.46
C ASP A 382 29.80 -12.39 16.51
N ILE A 383 28.48 -12.59 16.65
CA ILE A 383 27.64 -11.81 17.56
C ILE A 383 27.15 -12.70 18.69
N PRO A 384 27.58 -12.49 19.95
CA PRO A 384 27.01 -13.17 21.09
C PRO A 384 25.61 -12.63 21.40
N TYR A 385 24.69 -13.54 21.68
CA TYR A 385 23.33 -13.25 22.16
C TYR A 385 22.83 -14.37 23.08
N LYS A 386 22.55 -14.05 24.34
CA LYS A 386 22.29 -15.02 25.41
C LYS A 386 23.39 -16.12 25.44
N GLU A 387 23.01 -17.39 25.39
CA GLU A 387 23.91 -18.55 25.31
C GLU A 387 24.42 -18.88 23.90
N TYR A 388 23.97 -18.15 22.87
CA TYR A 388 24.27 -18.43 21.48
C TYR A 388 25.29 -17.46 20.87
N ILE A 389 25.91 -17.91 19.78
CA ILE A 389 26.75 -17.12 18.89
C ILE A 389 26.12 -17.14 17.51
N ILE A 390 25.86 -15.96 16.94
CA ILE A 390 25.51 -15.79 15.54
C ILE A 390 26.81 -15.68 14.75
N PRO A 391 27.15 -16.64 13.88
CA PRO A 391 28.41 -16.62 13.15
C PRO A 391 28.52 -15.45 12.17
N LYS A 392 29.75 -14.96 11.99
CA LYS A 392 30.12 -14.05 10.91
C LYS A 392 29.69 -14.62 9.56
N GLY A 393 29.13 -13.76 8.71
CA GLY A 393 28.65 -14.07 7.38
C GLY A 393 27.19 -14.54 7.34
N ASN A 394 26.58 -14.86 8.48
CA ASN A 394 25.16 -15.22 8.50
C ASN A 394 24.29 -14.01 8.14
N LEU A 395 23.25 -14.26 7.35
CA LEU A 395 22.15 -13.31 7.18
C LEU A 395 21.42 -13.11 8.51
N LEU A 396 20.99 -11.89 8.77
CA LEU A 396 20.09 -11.54 9.86
C LEU A 396 18.74 -11.18 9.24
N LEU A 397 17.77 -12.06 9.40
CA LEU A 397 16.40 -11.89 8.95
C LEU A 397 15.56 -11.48 10.16
N VAL A 398 14.86 -10.35 10.09
CA VAL A 398 14.03 -9.88 11.19
C VAL A 398 12.58 -10.17 10.83
N SER A 399 11.91 -11.02 11.59
CA SER A 399 10.47 -11.24 11.43
C SER A 399 9.72 -10.09 12.11
N MET A 400 9.48 -9.01 11.36
CA MET A 400 8.67 -7.88 11.86
C MET A 400 7.25 -8.33 12.14
N HIS A 401 6.71 -9.25 11.35
CA HIS A 401 5.40 -9.85 11.59
C HIS A 401 5.28 -10.43 13.00
N ASN A 402 6.28 -11.18 13.47
CA ASN A 402 6.28 -11.72 14.84
C ASN A 402 6.28 -10.60 15.90
N ILE A 403 7.03 -9.51 15.67
CA ILE A 403 7.15 -8.39 16.61
C ILE A 403 5.84 -7.58 16.69
N LEU A 404 5.21 -7.33 15.54
CA LEU A 404 4.01 -6.51 15.42
C LEU A 404 2.71 -7.28 15.74
N ASN A 405 2.77 -8.61 15.76
CA ASN A 405 1.64 -9.49 16.08
C ASN A 405 1.89 -10.40 17.28
N ASP A 406 2.88 -10.08 18.13
CA ASP A 406 3.16 -10.78 19.39
C ASP A 406 1.93 -10.79 20.32
N PRO A 407 1.25 -11.94 20.52
CA PRO A 407 0.03 -12.00 21.34
C PRO A 407 0.32 -11.79 22.82
N GLU A 408 1.55 -12.04 23.29
CA GLU A 408 1.90 -11.80 24.70
C GLU A 408 1.97 -10.29 24.99
N TYR A 409 2.46 -9.50 24.04
CA TYR A 409 2.52 -8.04 24.16
C TYR A 409 1.19 -7.38 23.80
N TRP A 410 0.64 -7.68 22.61
CA TRP A 410 -0.52 -6.98 22.07
C TRP A 410 -1.86 -7.46 22.61
N LYS A 411 -1.91 -8.67 23.20
CA LYS A 411 -3.09 -9.37 23.74
C LYS A 411 -4.10 -9.81 22.67
N ASP A 412 -4.55 -8.88 21.84
CA ASP A 412 -5.54 -9.04 20.76
C ASP A 412 -4.96 -8.54 19.42
N PRO A 413 -3.85 -9.13 18.90
CA PRO A 413 -3.11 -8.62 17.75
C PRO A 413 -3.92 -8.55 16.44
N GLU A 414 -4.98 -9.35 16.31
CA GLU A 414 -5.87 -9.37 15.15
C GLU A 414 -6.95 -8.28 15.17
N THR A 415 -7.14 -7.60 16.31
CA THR A 415 -8.17 -6.57 16.47
C THR A 415 -7.60 -5.18 16.18
N PHE A 416 -8.18 -4.48 15.20
CA PHE A 416 -7.87 -3.09 14.89
C PHE A 416 -8.40 -2.16 15.99
N ARG A 417 -7.50 -1.73 16.88
CA ARG A 417 -7.85 -0.95 18.08
C ARG A 417 -6.85 0.18 18.32
N PRO A 418 -7.05 1.36 17.71
CA PRO A 418 -6.20 2.55 17.93
C PRO A 418 -6.00 2.89 19.41
N GLU A 419 -6.98 2.61 20.27
CA GLU A 419 -6.94 2.89 21.70
C GLU A 419 -5.77 2.20 22.42
N ARG A 420 -5.15 1.15 21.86
CA ARG A 420 -3.96 0.51 22.46
C ARG A 420 -2.74 1.42 22.48
N PHE A 421 -2.74 2.46 21.67
CA PHE A 421 -1.69 3.48 21.62
C PHE A 421 -2.06 4.74 22.39
N LEU A 422 -3.14 4.73 23.18
CA LEU A 422 -3.52 5.86 24.03
C LEU A 422 -3.24 5.53 25.50
N ASP A 423 -2.83 6.54 26.25
CA ASP A 423 -2.79 6.43 27.70
C ASP A 423 -4.20 6.38 28.30
N GLU A 424 -4.32 6.10 29.59
CA GLU A 424 -5.63 6.01 30.28
C GLU A 424 -6.48 7.30 30.13
N SER A 425 -5.83 8.44 29.94
CA SER A 425 -6.51 9.73 29.75
C SER A 425 -6.97 9.99 28.31
N GLY A 426 -6.48 9.23 27.33
CA GLY A 426 -6.72 9.46 25.91
C GLY A 426 -6.01 10.68 25.33
N THR A 427 -5.08 11.30 26.07
CA THR A 427 -4.43 12.57 25.68
C THR A 427 -3.01 12.40 25.17
N LYS A 428 -2.40 11.23 25.36
CA LYS A 428 -1.02 10.94 24.93
C LYS A 428 -0.94 9.64 24.17
N VAL A 429 -0.06 9.64 23.18
CA VAL A 429 0.29 8.42 22.45
C VAL A 429 1.38 7.65 23.20
N VAL A 430 1.16 6.36 23.44
CA VAL A 430 2.03 5.43 24.19
C VAL A 430 2.22 4.12 23.41
N ASN A 431 3.05 3.21 23.91
CA ASN A 431 3.28 1.87 23.33
C ASN A 431 3.82 1.87 21.88
N THR A 432 4.61 2.88 21.51
CA THR A 432 5.05 3.11 20.13
C THR A 432 6.36 2.41 19.78
N GLU A 433 7.11 1.93 20.76
CA GLU A 433 8.52 1.55 20.63
C GLU A 433 8.71 0.35 19.70
N ARG A 434 7.78 -0.61 19.71
CA ARG A 434 7.83 -1.79 18.83
C ARG A 434 7.48 -1.43 17.40
N VAL A 435 6.44 -0.62 17.19
CA VAL A 435 6.02 -0.18 15.85
C VAL A 435 7.04 0.77 15.23
N ALA A 436 7.68 1.65 16.01
CA ALA A 436 8.72 2.54 15.49
C ALA A 436 9.87 1.77 14.79
N THR A 437 10.11 0.51 15.17
CA THR A 437 11.16 -0.31 14.55
C THR A 437 10.84 -0.80 13.12
N ILE A 438 9.63 -0.56 12.59
CA ILE A 438 9.34 -0.77 11.16
C ILE A 438 10.24 0.09 10.25
N PHE A 439 10.66 1.26 10.75
CA PHE A 439 11.60 2.13 10.06
C PHE A 439 13.05 1.67 10.24
N GLY A 440 13.30 0.54 10.90
CA GLY A 440 14.62 0.03 11.23
C GLY A 440 15.20 0.60 12.52
N ILE A 441 16.32 0.02 12.97
CA ILE A 441 17.04 0.43 14.19
C ILE A 441 18.53 0.65 13.92
N GLY A 442 19.16 1.51 14.71
CA GLY A 442 20.60 1.79 14.62
C GLY A 442 20.96 2.61 13.39
N LYS A 443 22.13 2.35 12.80
CA LYS A 443 22.65 3.15 11.67
C LYS A 443 21.87 2.94 10.36
N ARG A 444 21.04 1.90 10.29
CA ARG A 444 20.20 1.54 9.14
C ARG A 444 18.75 2.02 9.28
N VAL A 445 18.45 2.92 10.23
CA VAL A 445 17.13 3.56 10.33
C VAL A 445 16.74 4.25 9.00
N CYS A 446 15.46 4.30 8.69
CA CYS A 446 14.92 4.90 7.48
C CYS A 446 15.31 6.38 7.38
N MET A 447 15.71 6.84 6.20
CA MET A 447 15.98 8.27 5.98
C MET A 447 14.69 9.09 5.90
N GLY A 448 13.62 8.47 5.39
CA GLY A 448 12.34 9.10 5.09
C GLY A 448 11.32 9.07 6.23
N GLU A 449 11.64 8.54 7.41
CA GLU A 449 10.68 8.37 8.51
C GLU A 449 9.91 9.67 8.82
N GLY A 450 10.61 10.80 8.95
CA GLY A 450 9.97 12.09 9.23
C GLY A 450 9.01 12.54 8.11
N LEU A 451 9.41 12.35 6.85
CA LEU A 451 8.57 12.67 5.69
C LEU A 451 7.31 11.79 5.68
N VAL A 452 7.44 10.49 5.93
CA VAL A 452 6.30 9.56 5.94
C VAL A 452 5.29 9.95 7.01
N TRP A 453 5.73 10.25 8.24
CA TRP A 453 4.82 10.67 9.30
C TRP A 453 4.08 11.97 8.97
N ASP A 454 4.80 12.99 8.50
CA ASP A 454 4.19 14.28 8.16
C ASP A 454 3.23 14.15 6.97
N ALA A 455 3.62 13.41 5.92
CA ALA A 455 2.77 13.16 4.77
C ALA A 455 1.52 12.35 5.15
N MET A 456 1.66 11.21 5.83
CA MET A 456 0.53 10.35 6.24
C MET A 456 -0.48 11.13 7.09
N MET A 457 0.00 11.89 8.07
CA MET A 457 -0.87 12.72 8.91
C MET A 457 -1.60 13.79 8.07
N MET A 458 -0.94 14.42 7.10
CA MET A 458 -1.56 15.41 6.22
C MET A 458 -2.59 14.78 5.28
N TYR A 459 -2.23 13.73 4.53
CA TYR A 459 -3.14 13.05 3.60
C TYR A 459 -4.39 12.57 4.33
N LEU A 460 -4.25 11.86 5.45
CA LEU A 460 -5.44 11.35 6.16
C LEU A 460 -6.28 12.46 6.77
N SER A 461 -5.67 13.54 7.27
CA SER A 461 -6.44 14.67 7.80
C SER A 461 -7.22 15.38 6.71
N GLU A 462 -6.62 15.61 5.53
CA GLU A 462 -7.29 16.23 4.40
C GLU A 462 -8.37 15.32 3.80
N ILE A 463 -8.09 14.02 3.63
CA ILE A 463 -9.08 13.04 3.18
C ILE A 463 -10.28 13.03 4.13
N LEU A 464 -10.04 12.87 5.44
CA LEU A 464 -11.13 12.78 6.42
C LEU A 464 -11.83 14.11 6.69
N ARG A 465 -11.22 15.24 6.35
CA ARG A 465 -11.89 16.54 6.37
C ARG A 465 -12.89 16.66 5.22
N ASN A 466 -12.49 16.23 4.03
CA ASN A 466 -13.27 16.44 2.79
C ASN A 466 -14.22 15.29 2.45
N PHE A 467 -13.94 14.05 2.90
CA PHE A 467 -14.64 12.85 2.42
C PHE A 467 -15.04 11.90 3.55
N LYS A 468 -16.25 11.34 3.45
CA LYS A 468 -16.63 10.14 4.20
C LYS A 468 -16.29 8.93 3.32
N LEU A 469 -15.55 7.99 3.88
CA LEU A 469 -15.09 6.79 3.20
C LEU A 469 -16.07 5.64 3.46
N ASP A 470 -16.50 4.95 2.40
CA ASP A 470 -17.41 3.80 2.50
C ASP A 470 -16.99 2.68 1.53
N VAL A 471 -17.52 1.48 1.78
CA VAL A 471 -17.34 0.32 0.90
C VAL A 471 -18.27 0.44 -0.31
N ILE A 472 -17.79 0.06 -1.50
CA ILE A 472 -18.68 -0.04 -2.66
C ILE A 472 -19.72 -1.15 -2.38
N PRO A 473 -21.02 -0.84 -2.50
CA PRO A 473 -22.06 -1.82 -2.29
C PRO A 473 -21.89 -3.12 -3.11
N GLY A 474 -22.20 -4.26 -2.49
CA GLY A 474 -22.04 -5.57 -3.11
C GLY A 474 -20.60 -6.11 -3.09
N GLN A 475 -19.67 -5.40 -2.46
CA GLN A 475 -18.29 -5.83 -2.32
C GLN A 475 -17.86 -5.97 -0.87
N GLU A 476 -16.87 -6.82 -0.66
CA GLU A 476 -16.33 -7.15 0.66
C GLU A 476 -14.81 -6.93 0.65
N PRO A 477 -14.33 -5.70 0.90
CA PRO A 477 -12.91 -5.45 1.02
C PRO A 477 -12.35 -6.22 2.20
N SER A 478 -11.14 -6.75 2.05
CA SER A 478 -10.53 -7.62 3.04
C SER A 478 -9.09 -7.22 3.30
N ALA A 479 -8.73 -7.10 4.58
CA ALA A 479 -7.36 -6.97 5.03
C ALA A 479 -6.62 -8.31 5.07
N LYS A 480 -7.27 -9.43 4.72
CA LYS A 480 -6.68 -10.77 4.72
C LYS A 480 -5.93 -11.05 3.42
N ASP A 481 -4.94 -11.93 3.50
CA ASP A 481 -4.18 -12.44 2.36
C ASP A 481 -3.56 -11.34 1.47
N PRO A 482 -2.74 -10.44 2.04
CA PRO A 482 -2.10 -9.35 1.28
C PRO A 482 -1.23 -9.87 0.13
N ILE A 483 -1.01 -9.03 -0.87
CA ILE A 483 -0.12 -9.31 -2.00
C ILE A 483 1.32 -8.98 -1.56
N ALA A 484 2.22 -9.95 -1.66
CA ALA A 484 3.63 -9.76 -1.31
C ALA A 484 4.44 -9.36 -2.55
N THR A 485 4.83 -8.08 -2.66
CA THR A 485 5.69 -7.55 -3.74
C THR A 485 7.05 -7.10 -3.23
N GLY A 486 7.43 -7.47 -2.00
CA GLY A 486 8.56 -6.85 -1.27
C GLY A 486 8.06 -6.05 -0.08
N THR A 487 6.91 -5.37 -0.25
CA THR A 487 6.01 -4.99 0.83
C THR A 487 4.76 -5.86 0.86
N LEU A 488 4.01 -5.84 1.96
CA LEU A 488 2.66 -6.40 2.04
C LEU A 488 1.66 -5.35 1.60
N ASN A 489 1.12 -5.50 0.40
CA ASN A 489 0.07 -4.65 -0.15
C ASN A 489 -1.30 -5.24 0.17
N PRO A 490 -2.33 -4.40 0.42
CA PRO A 490 -3.71 -4.87 0.36
C PRO A 490 -3.95 -5.59 -0.97
N GLN A 491 -4.85 -6.59 -0.99
CA GLN A 491 -5.38 -7.04 -2.29
C GLN A 491 -5.94 -5.84 -3.02
N ASN A 492 -5.84 -5.79 -4.35
CA ASN A 492 -6.38 -4.68 -5.15
C ASN A 492 -7.81 -4.40 -4.69
N VAL A 493 -7.95 -3.37 -3.86
CA VAL A 493 -9.23 -2.88 -3.42
C VAL A 493 -9.58 -1.93 -4.53
N SER A 494 -10.32 -2.40 -5.53
CA SER A 494 -10.80 -1.55 -6.60
C SER A 494 -11.70 -0.40 -6.10
N ASN A 495 -11.81 -0.15 -4.79
CA ASN A 495 -13.12 0.07 -4.19
C ASN A 495 -13.09 0.81 -2.84
N GLY A 496 -12.72 2.09 -2.85
CA GLY A 496 -12.99 3.00 -1.75
C GLY A 496 -13.91 4.11 -2.24
N VAL A 497 -15.18 4.14 -1.81
CA VAL A 497 -16.10 5.22 -2.16
C VAL A 497 -15.64 6.49 -1.43
N PHE A 498 -15.38 7.56 -2.19
CA PHE A 498 -15.19 8.90 -1.65
C PHE A 498 -16.49 9.66 -1.85
N ILE A 499 -17.33 9.70 -0.81
CA ILE A 499 -18.58 10.48 -0.85
C ILE A 499 -18.21 11.95 -0.60
N ASP A 500 -18.40 12.80 -1.63
CA ASP A 500 -18.27 14.26 -1.54
C ASP A 500 -19.38 14.82 -0.63
N ILE A 501 -19.01 15.71 0.29
CA ILE A 501 -19.89 16.25 1.34
C ILE A 501 -20.64 17.51 0.86
N GLN A 502 -20.62 17.83 -0.44
CA GLN A 502 -21.49 18.87 -0.99
C GLN A 502 -22.31 18.36 -2.20
N ASP A 503 -23.61 18.17 -1.90
CA ASP A 503 -24.77 17.83 -2.75
C ASP A 503 -25.06 16.34 -3.05
N GLY A 504 -24.38 15.41 -2.37
CA GLY A 504 -24.46 13.93 -2.52
C GLY A 504 -25.67 13.20 -1.88
N LEU A 505 -26.91 13.61 -2.15
CA LEU A 505 -28.12 12.92 -1.64
C LEU A 505 -28.31 11.51 -2.25
N PHE A 506 -27.84 11.29 -3.47
CA PHE A 506 -27.82 9.98 -4.13
C PHE A 506 -26.81 9.94 -5.30
N VAL A 507 -26.43 8.72 -5.67
CA VAL A 507 -25.53 8.33 -6.76
C VAL A 507 -26.29 7.37 -7.64
N VAL A 508 -26.30 7.59 -8.95
CA VAL A 508 -26.82 6.61 -9.91
C VAL A 508 -25.79 6.29 -10.95
N ASN A 509 -25.60 5.03 -11.30
CA ASN A 509 -24.85 4.61 -12.47
C ASN A 509 -25.79 3.82 -13.37
N ALA A 510 -25.88 4.18 -14.64
CA ALA A 510 -26.73 3.51 -15.60
C ALA A 510 -25.91 3.19 -16.85
N THR A 511 -25.76 1.90 -17.16
CA THR A 511 -25.09 1.42 -18.37
C THR A 511 -26.07 0.62 -19.22
N MET A 512 -25.80 0.52 -20.53
CA MET A 512 -26.66 -0.16 -21.48
C MET A 512 -25.92 -1.32 -22.13
N GLU A 513 -26.52 -2.50 -22.12
CA GLU A 513 -26.01 -3.69 -22.77
C GLU A 513 -27.18 -4.47 -23.39
N ASN A 514 -27.12 -4.76 -24.70
CA ASN A 514 -28.14 -5.56 -25.42
C ASN A 514 -29.59 -5.14 -25.13
N ASP A 515 -29.92 -3.86 -25.33
CA ASP A 515 -31.25 -3.26 -25.06
C ASP A 515 -31.75 -3.41 -23.61
N THR A 516 -30.84 -3.67 -22.67
CA THR A 516 -31.09 -3.73 -21.24
C THR A 516 -30.32 -2.64 -20.52
N LEU A 517 -31.02 -1.87 -19.70
CA LEU A 517 -30.46 -0.88 -18.80
C LEU A 517 -30.03 -1.57 -17.50
N HIS A 518 -28.77 -1.39 -17.11
CA HIS A 518 -28.22 -1.79 -15.83
C HIS A 518 -28.10 -0.55 -14.95
N VAL A 519 -28.88 -0.49 -13.88
CA VAL A 519 -28.94 0.68 -13.00
C VAL A 519 -28.43 0.30 -11.62
N SER A 520 -27.53 1.12 -11.07
CA SER A 520 -27.07 1.03 -9.68
C SER A 520 -27.30 2.36 -8.99
N ILE A 521 -27.94 2.35 -7.83
CA ILE A 521 -28.35 3.53 -7.07
C ILE A 521 -27.80 3.39 -5.65
N VAL A 522 -27.22 4.46 -5.11
CA VAL A 522 -26.89 4.63 -3.69
C VAL A 522 -27.55 5.91 -3.23
N ALA A 523 -28.37 5.89 -2.19
CA ALA A 523 -28.99 7.11 -1.67
C ALA A 523 -28.84 7.16 -0.16
N GLU A 524 -28.69 8.36 0.40
CA GLU A 524 -28.68 8.61 1.85
C GLU A 524 -30.10 8.44 2.42
N THR A 525 -30.56 7.19 2.46
CA THR A 525 -31.88 6.80 2.93
C THR A 525 -31.81 5.44 3.62
N ILE A 526 -32.91 5.06 4.28
CA ILE A 526 -33.09 3.77 4.95
C ILE A 526 -34.44 3.21 4.49
N GLY A 527 -34.39 2.04 3.86
CA GLY A 527 -35.52 1.21 3.48
C GLY A 527 -35.61 1.02 1.96
N TYR A 528 -35.75 2.11 1.21
CA TYR A 528 -35.98 2.04 -0.23
C TYR A 528 -35.43 3.24 -1.02
N VAL A 529 -35.20 3.01 -2.30
CA VAL A 529 -35.02 4.00 -3.36
C VAL A 529 -36.10 3.82 -4.41
N ALA A 530 -36.57 4.92 -5.00
CA ALA A 530 -37.51 4.89 -6.13
C ALA A 530 -36.90 5.58 -7.36
N PHE A 531 -37.01 4.94 -8.52
CA PHE A 531 -36.39 5.36 -9.78
C PHE A 531 -37.39 5.25 -10.93
N GLY A 532 -37.51 6.28 -11.77
CA GLY A 532 -38.43 6.26 -12.91
C GLY A 532 -38.04 7.17 -14.07
N PRO A 533 -38.08 6.71 -15.33
CA PRO A 533 -37.92 7.60 -16.49
C PRO A 533 -39.13 8.53 -16.64
N SER A 534 -38.90 9.85 -16.83
CA SER A 534 -39.98 10.81 -17.07
C SER A 534 -39.74 11.65 -18.32
N PRO A 535 -40.58 11.54 -19.36
CA PRO A 535 -40.45 12.33 -20.58
C PRO A 535 -40.69 13.83 -20.38
N GLU A 536 -41.52 14.21 -19.40
CA GLU A 536 -42.06 15.58 -19.26
C GLU A 536 -41.58 16.31 -18.00
N GLY A 537 -40.70 15.71 -17.21
CA GLY A 537 -40.24 16.37 -15.99
C GLY A 537 -41.14 16.16 -14.76
N MET A 538 -42.00 15.15 -14.77
CA MET A 538 -42.96 14.87 -13.68
C MET A 538 -43.12 13.36 -13.48
N MET A 539 -43.19 12.89 -12.23
CA MET A 539 -43.44 11.49 -11.87
C MET A 539 -44.85 10.99 -12.27
N THR A 540 -45.74 11.91 -12.60
CA THR A 540 -47.11 11.65 -13.01
C THR A 540 -47.15 10.79 -14.28
N GLY A 541 -47.85 9.65 -14.24
CA GLY A 541 -47.98 8.76 -15.40
C GLY A 541 -46.65 8.12 -15.81
N SER A 542 -45.68 8.07 -14.89
CA SER A 542 -44.37 7.46 -15.10
C SER A 542 -44.29 6.08 -14.46
N ASP A 543 -43.48 5.24 -15.09
CA ASP A 543 -42.95 3.98 -14.56
C ASP A 543 -42.01 4.29 -13.37
N VAL A 544 -42.21 3.61 -12.25
CA VAL A 544 -41.48 3.79 -10.99
C VAL A 544 -41.06 2.44 -10.42
N ILE A 545 -39.76 2.22 -10.42
CA ILE A 545 -39.11 1.07 -9.81
C ILE A 545 -38.85 1.42 -8.35
N ILE A 546 -39.40 0.63 -7.42
CA ILE A 546 -39.12 0.75 -5.99
C ILE A 546 -38.29 -0.44 -5.58
N ALA A 547 -37.11 -0.19 -5.02
CA ALA A 547 -36.22 -1.24 -4.60
C ALA A 547 -35.53 -0.89 -3.28
N GLY A 548 -35.09 -1.88 -2.53
CA GLY A 548 -34.46 -1.64 -1.25
C GLY A 548 -34.12 -2.89 -0.49
N TYR A 549 -33.84 -2.68 0.79
CA TYR A 549 -33.45 -3.72 1.72
C TYR A 549 -34.26 -3.54 3.00
N ASP A 550 -34.92 -4.59 3.47
CA ASP A 550 -35.62 -4.54 4.75
C ASP A 550 -34.66 -5.02 5.86
N PRO A 551 -34.21 -4.11 6.76
CA PRO A 551 -33.26 -4.47 7.82
C PRO A 551 -33.86 -5.39 8.90
N ILE A 552 -35.20 -5.48 8.98
CA ILE A 552 -35.89 -6.34 9.95
C ILE A 552 -35.92 -7.78 9.44
N THR A 553 -36.27 -7.97 8.17
CA THR A 553 -36.36 -9.30 7.55
C THR A 553 -35.05 -9.75 6.90
N GLN A 554 -34.08 -8.85 6.76
CA GLN A 554 -32.80 -9.05 6.07
C GLN A 554 -32.96 -9.50 4.60
N THR A 555 -33.99 -9.00 3.94
CA THR A 555 -34.32 -9.36 2.55
C THR A 555 -34.29 -8.16 1.63
N SER A 556 -33.63 -8.32 0.48
CA SER A 556 -33.68 -7.37 -0.63
C SER A 556 -35.01 -7.50 -1.39
N TYR A 557 -35.55 -6.39 -1.90
CA TYR A 557 -36.77 -6.39 -2.70
C TYR A 557 -36.69 -5.38 -3.85
N ILE A 558 -37.48 -5.64 -4.87
CA ILE A 558 -37.73 -4.76 -6.00
C ILE A 558 -39.19 -4.92 -6.42
N GLY A 559 -39.80 -3.87 -6.94
CA GLY A 559 -41.07 -3.94 -7.62
C GLY A 559 -41.19 -2.85 -8.66
N ASP A 560 -41.76 -3.23 -9.79
CA ASP A 560 -42.24 -2.32 -10.84
C ASP A 560 -43.57 -1.72 -10.41
N HIS A 561 -43.70 -0.39 -10.49
CA HIS A 561 -44.91 0.33 -10.09
C HIS A 561 -45.25 1.42 -11.09
N PHE A 562 -46.53 1.77 -11.14
CA PHE A 562 -47.06 2.87 -11.95
C PHE A 562 -47.65 3.97 -11.06
N PHE A 563 -47.29 5.23 -11.33
CA PHE A 563 -47.78 6.37 -10.54
C PHE A 563 -48.97 7.09 -11.18
N ASN A 564 -50.18 6.84 -10.65
CA ASN A 564 -51.44 7.37 -11.18
C ASN A 564 -52.03 8.56 -10.37
N PHE A 565 -51.19 9.53 -9.99
CA PHE A 565 -51.59 10.74 -9.23
C PHE A 565 -52.02 10.50 -7.78
N ARG A 566 -51.85 9.28 -7.23
CA ARG A 566 -52.13 8.99 -5.81
C ARG A 566 -51.01 8.16 -5.19
N PRO A 567 -50.44 8.59 -4.05
CA PRO A 567 -49.56 7.74 -3.27
C PRO A 567 -50.34 6.73 -2.42
N PRO A 568 -49.82 5.50 -2.21
CA PRO A 568 -48.59 4.96 -2.79
C PRO A 568 -48.77 4.53 -4.27
N PRO A 569 -47.68 4.44 -5.06
CA PRO A 569 -47.71 3.88 -6.41
C PRO A 569 -48.36 2.49 -6.46
N ILE A 570 -49.00 2.16 -7.58
CA ILE A 570 -49.67 0.87 -7.77
C ILE A 570 -48.67 -0.11 -8.38
N VAL A 571 -48.61 -1.34 -7.87
CA VAL A 571 -47.75 -2.39 -8.45
C VAL A 571 -48.18 -2.64 -9.89
N ASP A 572 -47.21 -2.63 -10.81
CA ASP A 572 -47.48 -2.89 -12.22
C ASP A 572 -47.94 -4.35 -12.42
N THR A 573 -48.86 -4.52 -13.35
CA THR A 573 -49.31 -5.79 -13.87
C THR A 573 -48.21 -6.63 -14.53
N ILE A 574 -47.19 -5.99 -15.11
CA ILE A 574 -46.04 -6.66 -15.72
C ILE A 574 -44.79 -6.24 -14.96
N GLN A 575 -44.05 -7.21 -14.42
CA GLN A 575 -42.80 -6.95 -13.69
C GLN A 575 -41.62 -7.19 -14.62
N ASN A 576 -41.06 -6.11 -15.17
CA ASN A 576 -39.98 -6.17 -16.16
C ASN A 576 -38.62 -5.78 -15.59
N VAL A 577 -38.54 -5.65 -14.27
CA VAL A 577 -37.33 -5.33 -13.52
C VAL A 577 -36.78 -6.56 -12.82
N ARG A 578 -35.45 -6.68 -12.81
CA ARG A 578 -34.77 -7.75 -12.09
C ARG A 578 -33.75 -7.15 -11.13
N LEU A 579 -33.93 -7.46 -9.84
CA LEU A 579 -32.94 -7.11 -8.84
C LEU A 579 -31.67 -7.94 -9.04
N LEU A 580 -30.53 -7.27 -9.06
CA LEU A 580 -29.21 -7.90 -9.01
C LEU A 580 -28.78 -8.04 -7.56
N TRP A 581 -28.82 -6.94 -6.80
CA TRP A 581 -28.58 -6.94 -5.35
C TRP A 581 -29.17 -5.67 -4.73
N ALA A 582 -29.46 -5.70 -3.43
CA ALA A 582 -29.68 -4.50 -2.63
C ALA A 582 -29.13 -4.69 -1.21
N SER A 583 -28.59 -3.62 -0.64
CA SER A 583 -28.03 -3.58 0.70
C SER A 583 -28.34 -2.25 1.40
N GLU A 584 -28.21 -2.24 2.72
CA GLU A 584 -28.37 -1.04 3.54
C GLU A 584 -27.34 -1.06 4.67
N ASN A 585 -26.73 0.10 4.96
CA ASN A 585 -25.70 0.24 6.01
C ASN A 585 -26.14 1.13 7.19
N GLY A 586 -27.45 1.36 7.33
CA GLY A 586 -28.03 2.21 8.38
C GLY A 586 -27.92 3.71 8.13
N THR A 587 -27.23 4.13 7.07
CA THR A 587 -27.23 5.52 6.58
C THR A 587 -27.59 5.62 5.10
N HIS A 588 -27.37 4.56 4.32
CA HIS A 588 -27.63 4.52 2.90
C HIS A 588 -28.33 3.23 2.49
N THR A 589 -29.22 3.34 1.50
CA THR A 589 -29.80 2.22 0.76
C THR A 589 -29.11 2.16 -0.59
N SER A 590 -28.63 0.98 -0.96
CA SER A 590 -27.97 0.71 -2.23
C SER A 590 -28.70 -0.40 -2.97
N VAL A 591 -28.93 -0.21 -4.27
CA VAL A 591 -29.67 -1.15 -5.11
C VAL A 591 -29.02 -1.22 -6.48
N SER A 592 -28.89 -2.42 -7.03
CA SER A 592 -28.59 -2.64 -8.44
C SER A 592 -29.65 -3.53 -9.09
N PHE A 593 -30.13 -3.15 -10.26
CA PHE A 593 -31.16 -3.87 -11.00
C PHE A 593 -31.03 -3.70 -12.52
N THR A 594 -31.75 -4.52 -13.27
CA THR A 594 -31.84 -4.42 -14.73
C THR A 594 -33.28 -4.16 -15.18
N ARG A 595 -33.44 -3.37 -16.25
CA ARG A 595 -34.73 -3.08 -16.91
C ARG A 595 -34.54 -3.08 -18.44
N PRO A 596 -35.34 -3.79 -19.24
CA PRO A 596 -35.35 -3.65 -20.69
C PRO A 596 -35.67 -2.21 -21.12
N LEU A 597 -35.16 -1.76 -22.28
CA LEU A 597 -35.52 -0.46 -22.84
C LEU A 597 -36.99 -0.42 -23.27
N ASP A 598 -37.42 -1.49 -23.93
CA ASP A 598 -38.82 -1.77 -24.27
C ASP A 598 -39.31 -2.89 -23.35
N THR A 599 -40.23 -2.56 -22.46
CA THR A 599 -40.81 -3.49 -21.49
C THR A 599 -42.04 -4.22 -22.06
N GLY A 600 -42.49 -3.85 -23.26
CA GLY A 600 -43.65 -4.46 -23.93
C GLY A 600 -45.00 -4.11 -23.31
N ASP A 601 -45.04 -3.30 -22.24
CA ASP A 601 -46.27 -2.69 -21.73
C ASP A 601 -46.60 -1.43 -22.55
N THR A 602 -47.84 -1.28 -22.99
CA THR A 602 -48.28 -0.14 -23.83
C THR A 602 -49.17 0.85 -23.07
N LEU A 603 -49.44 0.59 -21.79
CA LEU A 603 -50.38 1.32 -20.95
C LEU A 603 -49.73 1.92 -19.70
N GLN A 604 -48.69 1.29 -19.14
CA GLN A 604 -48.07 1.68 -17.87
C GLN A 604 -46.58 1.98 -17.99
N ASP A 605 -45.83 1.19 -18.77
CA ASP A 605 -44.41 1.46 -19.03
C ASP A 605 -44.21 2.17 -20.37
N LEU A 606 -43.38 3.21 -20.38
CA LEU A 606 -42.95 3.82 -21.62
C LEU A 606 -41.59 3.24 -22.06
N PRO A 607 -41.42 2.93 -23.36
CA PRO A 607 -40.12 2.53 -23.89
C PRO A 607 -39.14 3.70 -23.78
N ILE A 608 -37.95 3.45 -23.25
CA ILE A 608 -36.90 4.46 -23.15
C ILE A 608 -36.27 4.64 -24.54
N GLN A 609 -36.50 5.80 -25.16
CA GLN A 609 -35.90 6.16 -26.44
C GLN A 609 -34.44 6.62 -26.22
N VAL A 610 -33.50 6.00 -26.93
CA VAL A 610 -32.04 6.20 -26.74
C VAL A 610 -31.52 7.50 -27.40
N GLU A 611 -32.34 8.17 -28.24
CA GLU A 611 -31.92 9.35 -29.02
C GLU A 611 -32.25 10.72 -28.39
N SER A 612 -32.88 10.77 -27.21
CA SER A 612 -33.34 12.02 -26.58
C SER A 612 -32.67 12.35 -25.24
N ASN A 613 -32.62 13.64 -24.88
CA ASN A 613 -32.34 14.16 -23.54
C ASN A 613 -33.42 13.69 -22.52
N THR A 614 -33.56 12.39 -22.33
CA THR A 614 -34.55 11.79 -21.42
C THR A 614 -34.16 12.14 -19.98
N ILE A 615 -35.05 12.86 -19.29
CA ILE A 615 -34.83 13.26 -17.90
C ILE A 615 -35.20 12.07 -17.00
N LEU A 616 -34.24 11.58 -16.21
CA LEU A 616 -34.50 10.55 -15.21
C LEU A 616 -34.94 11.20 -13.90
N TYR A 617 -36.11 10.80 -13.38
CA TYR A 617 -36.59 11.25 -12.08
C TYR A 617 -36.28 10.21 -11.01
N MET A 618 -35.91 10.70 -9.84
CA MET A 618 -35.61 9.88 -8.68
C MET A 618 -36.28 10.45 -7.45
N GLY A 619 -36.96 9.59 -6.71
CA GLY A 619 -37.53 9.88 -5.41
C GLY A 619 -36.92 8.97 -4.37
N TYR A 620 -36.53 9.52 -3.22
CA TYR A 620 -36.05 8.74 -2.09
C TYR A 620 -36.89 9.10 -0.85
N GLY A 621 -37.25 8.10 -0.05
CA GLY A 621 -38.11 8.29 1.11
C GLY A 621 -37.45 7.80 2.39
N VAL A 622 -37.34 8.72 3.36
CA VAL A 622 -36.98 8.41 4.75
C VAL A 622 -38.14 7.67 5.40
N ARG A 623 -37.88 6.60 6.16
CA ARG A 623 -38.85 6.05 7.13
C ARG A 623 -39.16 7.07 8.24
N ARG A 624 -40.03 8.04 7.92
CA ARG A 624 -41.14 8.56 8.75
C ARG A 624 -42.14 9.17 7.77
N CYS A 625 -43.20 8.41 7.47
CA CYS A 625 -44.30 8.84 6.61
C CYS A 625 -44.78 10.25 6.95
N THR A 626 -44.48 11.20 6.07
CA THR A 626 -45.38 12.31 5.77
C THR A 626 -45.15 12.67 4.31
N TRP A 627 -46.11 12.29 3.45
CA TRP A 627 -46.19 12.82 2.10
C TRP A 627 -46.45 14.33 2.22
N ILE A 628 -45.40 15.14 2.06
CA ILE A 628 -45.55 16.58 1.96
C ILE A 628 -45.62 16.91 0.47
N SER A 629 -46.83 17.17 -0.02
CA SER A 629 -47.02 17.84 -1.30
C SER A 629 -46.56 19.29 -1.15
N GLN A 630 -45.57 19.73 -1.92
CA GLN A 630 -45.37 21.15 -2.23
C GLN A 630 -44.70 21.29 -3.60
N GLN A 631 -45.13 22.35 -4.29
CA GLN A 631 -45.15 22.60 -5.74
C GLN A 631 -43.81 22.56 -6.46
#